data_AF-A0A1Y5EUX1-F1
#
_entry.id   AF-A0A1Y5EUX1-F1
#
_cell.length_a   1.000
_cell.length_b   1.000
_cell.length_c   1.000
_cell.angle_alpha   90.00
_cell.angle_beta   90.00
_cell.angle_gamma   90.00
#
_symmetry.space_group_name_H-M   'P 1'
#
loop_
_entity.id
_entity.type
_entity.pdbx_description
1 polymer ?
#
loop_
_entity_poly.entity_id
_entity_poly.type
_entity_poly.pdbx_seq_one_letter_code
_entity_poly.pdbx_strand_id
1 'polypeptide(L)'
;MQKRNISRVGAMCAIAGAALLFIGTFFHPMGVDPSDPVAAFAEYAEDRLWVASHLVQLAGVAAMLAALLLLSGQLEARGCSSVARIATAGAVVSLALAAALQAVDGIALKSMVDAWAAAPVSEKEGMFHATFAVRQIEIGLASMLSLSLGLTMILYGIALL
;
A
#
# COMPACT_ATOMS: atom_id res chain seq x y z
N MET A 1 31.38 13.54 1.41
CA MET A 1 31.07 12.20 1.98
C MET A 1 29.56 12.00 2.25
N GLN A 2 28.90 12.97 2.89
CA GLN A 2 27.46 12.93 3.25
C GLN A 2 26.50 12.72 2.06
N LYS A 3 26.65 13.46 0.94
CA LYS A 3 25.81 13.30 -0.26
C LYS A 3 25.87 11.88 -0.87
N ARG A 4 27.06 11.28 -0.92
CA ARG A 4 27.27 9.91 -1.43
C ARG A 4 26.59 8.85 -0.55
N ASN A 5 26.51 9.08 0.75
CA ASN A 5 25.83 8.18 1.68
C ASN A 5 24.31 8.28 1.53
N ILE A 6 23.76 9.48 1.36
CA ILE A 6 22.31 9.70 1.12
C ILE A 6 21.86 8.99 -0.16
N SER A 7 22.62 9.10 -1.26
CA SER A 7 22.26 8.41 -2.52
C SER A 7 22.30 6.88 -2.39
N ARG A 8 23.25 6.33 -1.61
CA ARG A 8 23.30 4.89 -1.34
C ARG A 8 22.13 4.41 -0.50
N VAL A 9 21.79 5.14 0.57
CA VAL A 9 20.63 4.82 1.41
C VAL A 9 19.34 4.88 0.60
N GLY A 10 19.15 5.91 -0.21
CA GLY A 10 17.98 6.01 -1.10
C GLY A 10 17.87 4.84 -2.07
N ALA A 11 18.98 4.43 -2.70
CA ALA A 11 19.00 3.27 -3.59
C ALA A 11 18.68 1.96 -2.86
N MET A 12 19.24 1.76 -1.65
CA MET A 12 18.92 0.61 -0.81
C MET A 12 17.43 0.57 -0.43
N CYS A 13 16.86 1.71 -0.02
CA CYS A 13 15.44 1.84 0.30
C CYS A 13 14.56 1.49 -0.91
N ALA A 14 14.92 1.97 -2.12
CA ALA A 14 14.17 1.67 -3.33
C ALA A 14 14.19 0.16 -3.66
N ILE A 15 15.38 -0.46 -3.64
CA ILE A 15 15.55 -1.88 -3.98
C ILE A 15 14.90 -2.78 -2.92
N ALA A 16 15.21 -2.55 -1.64
CA ALA A 16 14.63 -3.33 -0.55
C ALA A 16 13.11 -3.14 -0.49
N GLY A 17 12.63 -1.92 -0.73
CA GLY A 17 11.21 -1.63 -0.78
C GLY A 17 10.48 -2.39 -1.88
N ALA A 18 11.03 -2.39 -3.10
CA ALA A 18 10.48 -3.18 -4.21
C ALA A 18 10.50 -4.68 -3.93
N ALA A 19 11.59 -5.20 -3.34
CA ALA A 19 11.70 -6.61 -2.97
C ALA A 19 10.67 -7.01 -1.89
N LEU A 20 10.50 -6.20 -0.86
CA LEU A 20 9.50 -6.42 0.20
C LEU A 20 8.09 -6.38 -0.37
N LEU A 21 7.75 -5.38 -1.18
CA LEU A 21 6.45 -5.30 -1.83
C LEU A 21 6.17 -6.54 -2.67
N PHE A 22 7.15 -6.98 -3.47
CA PHE A 22 7.03 -8.21 -4.26
C PHE A 22 6.79 -9.44 -3.38
N ILE A 23 7.59 -9.62 -2.32
CA ILE A 23 7.45 -10.76 -1.39
C ILE A 23 6.08 -10.75 -0.73
N GLY A 24 5.63 -9.60 -0.23
CA GLY A 24 4.31 -9.46 0.38
C GLY A 24 3.19 -9.82 -0.60
N THR A 25 3.23 -9.29 -1.82
CA THR A 25 2.24 -9.61 -2.86
C THR A 25 2.30 -11.06 -3.31
N PHE A 26 3.48 -11.69 -3.33
CA PHE A 26 3.62 -13.11 -3.67
C PHE A 26 2.93 -14.02 -2.64
N PHE A 27 2.90 -13.62 -1.36
CA PHE A 27 2.18 -14.32 -0.29
C PHE A 27 0.74 -13.82 -0.08
N HIS A 28 0.26 -12.89 -0.89
CA HIS A 28 -1.14 -12.46 -0.85
C HIS A 28 -2.00 -13.45 -1.66
N PRO A 29 -3.17 -13.88 -1.17
CA PRO A 29 -4.01 -14.80 -1.90
C PRO A 29 -4.58 -14.14 -3.15
N MET A 30 -4.48 -14.83 -4.28
CA MET A 30 -4.87 -14.34 -5.62
C MET A 30 -5.42 -15.49 -6.48
N GLY A 31 -5.84 -16.61 -5.86
CA GLY A 31 -6.30 -17.80 -6.57
C GLY A 31 -7.73 -17.66 -7.08
N VAL A 32 -8.51 -16.75 -6.50
CA VAL A 32 -9.90 -16.47 -6.86
C VAL A 32 -10.03 -15.06 -7.42
N ASP A 33 -10.99 -14.85 -8.32
CA ASP A 33 -11.33 -13.51 -8.83
C ASP A 33 -11.80 -12.60 -7.67
N PRO A 34 -11.10 -11.49 -7.37
CA PRO A 34 -11.49 -10.59 -6.30
C PRO A 34 -12.85 -9.89 -6.52
N SER A 35 -13.42 -9.97 -7.73
CA SER A 35 -14.76 -9.47 -8.04
C SER A 35 -15.89 -10.44 -7.65
N ASP A 36 -15.57 -11.69 -7.29
CA ASP A 36 -16.48 -12.60 -6.58
C ASP A 36 -16.21 -12.49 -5.06
N PRO A 37 -16.95 -11.62 -4.33
CA PRO A 37 -16.67 -11.38 -2.92
C PRO A 37 -16.89 -12.62 -2.04
N VAL A 38 -17.81 -13.52 -2.40
CA VAL A 38 -18.06 -14.72 -1.57
C VAL A 38 -16.87 -15.66 -1.67
N ALA A 39 -16.40 -15.93 -2.88
CA ALA A 39 -15.29 -16.84 -3.11
C ALA A 39 -13.96 -16.22 -2.64
N ALA A 40 -13.75 -14.92 -2.86
CA ALA A 40 -12.58 -14.21 -2.35
C ALA A 40 -12.54 -14.18 -0.81
N PHE A 41 -13.63 -13.84 -0.13
CA PHE A 41 -13.65 -13.85 1.34
C PHE A 41 -13.41 -15.24 1.92
N ALA A 42 -13.87 -16.30 1.25
CA ALA A 42 -13.57 -17.67 1.67
C ALA A 42 -12.07 -17.98 1.56
N GLU A 43 -11.41 -17.57 0.47
CA GLU A 43 -9.95 -17.70 0.32
C GLU A 43 -9.20 -16.90 1.40
N TYR A 44 -9.64 -15.66 1.65
CA TYR A 44 -9.00 -14.76 2.63
C TYR A 44 -9.14 -15.27 4.06
N ALA A 45 -10.25 -15.95 4.39
CA ALA A 45 -10.47 -16.54 5.71
C ALA A 45 -9.45 -17.66 6.02
N GLU A 46 -9.12 -18.47 5.02
CA GLU A 46 -8.17 -19.57 5.14
C GLU A 46 -6.70 -19.10 5.13
N ASP A 47 -6.42 -17.88 4.67
CA ASP A 47 -5.08 -17.35 4.62
C ASP A 47 -4.55 -16.93 6.01
N ARG A 48 -3.54 -17.65 6.48
CA ARG A 48 -2.86 -17.43 7.77
C ARG A 48 -1.76 -16.37 7.71
N LEU A 49 -1.29 -16.04 6.51
CA LEU A 49 -0.26 -15.05 6.25
C LEU A 49 -0.84 -13.68 5.90
N TRP A 50 -2.15 -13.55 5.68
CA TRP A 50 -2.84 -12.32 5.29
C TRP A 50 -2.28 -11.05 5.98
N VAL A 51 -2.30 -11.01 7.31
CA VAL A 51 -1.84 -9.83 8.05
C VAL A 51 -0.34 -9.59 7.82
N ALA A 52 0.46 -10.65 7.83
CA ALA A 52 1.90 -10.56 7.69
C ALA A 52 2.30 -10.09 6.27
N SER A 53 1.66 -10.62 5.22
CA SER A 53 1.92 -10.24 3.83
C SER A 53 1.58 -8.76 3.61
N HIS A 54 0.47 -8.28 4.15
CA HIS A 54 0.08 -6.87 4.15
C HIS A 54 1.08 -5.96 4.89
N LEU A 55 1.52 -6.33 6.09
CA LEU A 55 2.55 -5.56 6.81
C LEU A 55 3.90 -5.52 6.04
N VAL A 56 4.24 -6.60 5.34
CA VAL A 56 5.42 -6.64 4.46
C VAL A 56 5.23 -5.73 3.23
N GLN A 57 4.03 -5.71 2.62
CA GLN A 57 3.69 -4.76 1.55
C GLN A 57 3.80 -3.31 2.04
N LEU A 58 3.27 -2.99 3.22
CA LEU A 58 3.38 -1.65 3.83
C LEU A 58 4.84 -1.25 4.04
N ALA A 59 5.66 -2.14 4.60
CA ALA A 59 7.09 -1.90 4.78
C ALA A 59 7.79 -1.64 3.43
N GLY A 60 7.42 -2.40 2.39
CA GLY A 60 7.91 -2.21 1.03
C GLY A 60 7.58 -0.83 0.47
N VAL A 61 6.30 -0.45 0.50
CA VAL A 61 5.84 0.87 0.04
C VAL A 61 6.48 2.00 0.85
N ALA A 62 6.56 1.87 2.17
CA ALA A 62 7.18 2.87 3.03
C ALA A 62 8.67 3.08 2.70
N ALA A 63 9.42 2.00 2.44
CA ALA A 63 10.81 2.10 2.02
C ALA A 63 10.96 2.76 0.63
N MET A 64 10.09 2.44 -0.32
CA MET A 64 10.08 3.10 -1.64
C MET A 64 9.78 4.60 -1.53
N LEU A 65 8.80 4.99 -0.70
CA LEU A 65 8.46 6.39 -0.48
C LEU A 65 9.57 7.12 0.28
N ALA A 66 10.24 6.47 1.23
CA ALA A 66 11.43 7.04 1.88
C ALA A 66 12.55 7.33 0.86
N ALA A 67 12.75 6.48 -0.14
CA ALA A 67 13.70 6.74 -1.23
C ALA A 67 13.35 8.00 -2.03
N LEU A 68 12.06 8.25 -2.28
CA LEU A 68 11.59 9.46 -2.95
C LEU A 68 11.79 10.72 -2.11
N LEU A 69 11.55 10.65 -0.80
CA LEU A 69 11.81 11.76 0.12
C LEU A 69 13.31 12.12 0.17
N LEU A 70 14.18 11.10 0.16
CA LEU A 70 15.63 11.31 0.07
C LEU A 70 16.06 11.87 -1.30
N LEU A 71 15.33 11.54 -2.37
CA LEU A 71 15.52 12.14 -3.69
C LEU A 71 15.11 13.62 -3.68
N SER A 72 13.98 13.97 -3.05
CA SER A 72 13.53 15.36 -2.92
C SER A 72 14.58 16.26 -2.30
N GLY A 73 15.20 15.85 -1.20
CA GLY A 73 16.26 16.64 -0.56
C GLY A 73 17.47 16.87 -1.48
N GLN A 74 17.74 15.94 -2.41
CA GLN A 74 18.78 16.11 -3.42
C GLN A 74 18.36 17.07 -4.54
N LEU A 75 17.09 17.05 -4.95
CA LEU A 75 16.54 17.94 -5.98
C LEU A 75 16.45 19.39 -5.46
N GLU A 76 16.01 19.58 -4.22
CA GLU A 76 15.97 20.91 -3.59
C GLU A 76 17.37 21.52 -3.48
N ALA A 77 18.38 20.71 -3.11
CA ALA A 77 19.78 21.15 -3.05
C ALA A 77 20.37 21.52 -4.43
N ARG A 78 19.69 21.19 -5.54
CA ARG A 78 20.07 21.56 -6.92
C ARG A 78 19.26 22.73 -7.48
N GLY A 79 18.31 23.29 -6.72
CA GLY A 79 17.52 24.46 -7.12
C GLY A 79 16.14 24.17 -7.71
N CYS A 80 15.76 22.90 -7.89
CA CYS A 80 14.43 22.49 -8.41
C CYS A 80 13.35 22.59 -7.31
N SER A 81 12.96 23.81 -6.90
CA SER A 81 12.24 23.96 -5.62
C SER A 81 10.72 23.70 -5.66
N SER A 82 9.97 24.23 -6.62
CA SER A 82 8.49 24.19 -6.53
C SER A 82 7.89 22.82 -6.88
N VAL A 83 8.29 22.21 -8.00
CA VAL A 83 7.74 20.91 -8.44
C VAL A 83 8.18 19.78 -7.50
N ALA A 84 9.45 19.79 -7.05
CA ALA A 84 9.94 18.79 -6.11
C ALA A 84 9.22 18.83 -4.76
N ARG A 85 8.82 20.03 -4.28
CA ARG A 85 8.02 20.16 -3.05
C ARG A 85 6.61 19.59 -3.21
N ILE A 86 5.96 19.83 -4.34
CA ILE A 86 4.63 19.25 -4.61
C ILE A 86 4.75 17.73 -4.74
N ALA A 87 5.78 17.22 -5.42
CA ALA A 87 6.07 15.78 -5.50
C ALA A 87 6.31 15.17 -4.10
N THR A 88 7.03 15.88 -3.24
CA THR A 88 7.28 15.48 -1.84
C THR A 88 5.98 15.38 -1.05
N ALA A 89 5.09 16.37 -1.18
CA ALA A 89 3.77 16.33 -0.55
C ALA A 89 2.95 15.12 -1.05
N GLY A 90 3.01 14.84 -2.35
CA GLY A 90 2.39 13.66 -2.94
C GLY A 90 2.92 12.34 -2.37
N ALA A 91 4.24 12.23 -2.15
CA ALA A 91 4.84 11.05 -1.51
C ALA A 91 4.38 10.86 -0.07
N VAL A 92 4.27 11.94 0.70
CA VAL A 92 3.75 11.88 2.09
C VAL A 92 2.28 11.48 2.11
N VAL A 93 1.46 12.06 1.23
CA VAL A 93 0.04 11.67 1.09
C VAL A 93 -0.09 10.20 0.68
N SER A 94 0.72 9.74 -0.27
CA SER A 94 0.75 8.33 -0.70
C SER A 94 1.14 7.40 0.46
N LEU A 95 2.07 7.81 1.33
CA LEU A 95 2.46 7.01 2.50
C LEU A 95 1.32 6.90 3.50
N ALA A 96 0.62 8.00 3.76
CA ALA A 96 -0.54 8.02 4.64
C ALA A 96 -1.68 7.15 4.08
N LEU A 97 -1.95 7.25 2.77
CA LEU A 97 -2.94 6.41 2.09
C LEU A 97 -2.55 4.93 2.11
N ALA A 98 -1.28 4.59 1.92
CA ALA A 98 -0.79 3.22 2.02
C ALA A 98 -0.97 2.65 3.44
N ALA A 99 -0.65 3.43 4.47
CA ALA A 99 -0.87 3.02 5.85
C ALA A 99 -2.37 2.82 6.16
N ALA A 100 -3.22 3.75 5.70
CA ALA A 100 -4.67 3.64 5.86
C ALA A 100 -5.23 2.42 5.11
N LEU A 101 -4.80 2.19 3.86
CA LEU A 101 -5.18 1.02 3.08
C LEU A 101 -4.82 -0.26 3.82
N GLN A 102 -3.60 -0.38 4.33
CA GLN A 102 -3.13 -1.59 5.00
C GLN A 102 -3.80 -1.80 6.38
N ALA A 103 -4.21 -0.72 7.06
CA ALA A 103 -5.06 -0.82 8.25
C ALA A 103 -6.47 -1.35 7.92
N VAL A 104 -7.01 -1.02 6.74
CA VAL A 104 -8.33 -1.51 6.32
C VAL A 104 -8.23 -2.90 5.70
N ASP A 105 -7.40 -3.10 4.68
CA ASP A 105 -7.25 -4.37 3.95
C ASP A 105 -6.56 -5.44 4.82
N GLY A 106 -5.37 -5.11 5.33
CA GLY A 106 -4.53 -6.05 6.05
C GLY A 106 -5.04 -6.42 7.43
N ILE A 107 -5.84 -5.56 8.08
CA ILE A 107 -6.26 -5.74 9.48
C ILE A 107 -7.79 -5.80 9.61
N ALA A 108 -8.50 -4.72 9.27
CA ALA A 108 -9.94 -4.64 9.52
C ALA A 108 -10.74 -5.63 8.66
N LEU A 109 -10.43 -5.72 7.36
CA LEU A 109 -11.09 -6.63 6.43
C LEU A 109 -10.83 -8.08 6.83
N LYS A 110 -9.60 -8.45 7.21
CA LYS A 110 -9.30 -9.79 7.73
C LYS A 110 -10.17 -10.15 8.94
N SER A 111 -10.26 -9.24 9.91
CA SER A 111 -11.11 -9.45 11.09
C SER A 111 -12.58 -9.65 10.71
N MET A 112 -13.08 -8.91 9.73
CA MET A 112 -14.47 -9.02 9.28
C MET A 112 -14.71 -10.30 8.48
N VAL A 113 -13.78 -10.67 7.61
CA VAL A 113 -13.81 -11.92 6.84
C VAL A 113 -13.82 -13.13 7.78
N ASP A 114 -12.96 -13.14 8.80
CA ASP A 114 -12.91 -14.24 9.77
C ASP A 114 -14.20 -14.35 10.59
N ALA A 115 -14.76 -13.20 10.99
CA ALA A 115 -16.06 -13.14 11.67
C ALA A 115 -17.19 -13.63 10.76
N TRP A 116 -17.21 -13.22 9.50
CA TRP A 116 -18.18 -13.71 8.51
C TRP A 116 -18.02 -15.21 8.28
N ALA A 117 -16.80 -15.73 8.14
CA ALA A 117 -16.53 -17.15 7.95
C ALA A 117 -17.06 -17.99 9.12
N ALA A 118 -16.89 -17.51 10.36
CA ALA A 118 -17.36 -18.18 11.58
C ALA A 118 -18.86 -17.96 11.90
N ALA A 119 -19.54 -17.02 11.23
CA ALA A 119 -20.92 -16.65 11.56
C ALA A 119 -21.92 -17.82 11.34
N PRO A 120 -22.92 -17.98 12.23
CA PRO A 120 -24.03 -18.90 12.02
C PRO A 120 -24.82 -18.56 10.75
N VAL A 121 -25.52 -19.56 10.19
CA VAL A 121 -26.32 -19.39 8.96
C VAL A 121 -27.33 -18.24 9.07
N SER A 122 -27.95 -18.06 10.24
CA SER A 122 -28.92 -16.98 10.50
C SER A 122 -28.33 -15.57 10.45
N GLU A 123 -27.01 -15.43 10.65
CA GLU A 123 -26.31 -14.14 10.69
C GLU A 123 -25.37 -13.93 9.49
N LYS A 124 -25.19 -14.96 8.66
CA LYS A 124 -24.20 -15.01 7.58
C LYS A 124 -24.39 -13.89 6.55
N GLU A 125 -25.64 -13.62 6.16
CA GLU A 125 -25.98 -12.55 5.19
C GLU A 125 -25.67 -11.16 5.76
N GLY A 126 -26.04 -10.91 7.02
CA GLY A 126 -25.74 -9.64 7.69
C GLY A 126 -24.23 -9.40 7.81
N MET A 127 -23.48 -10.44 8.22
CA MET A 127 -22.02 -10.34 8.29
C MET A 127 -21.36 -10.22 6.93
N PHE A 128 -21.94 -10.82 5.88
CA PHE A 128 -21.46 -10.65 4.52
C PHE A 128 -21.53 -9.17 4.11
N HIS A 129 -22.68 -8.52 4.29
CA HIS A 129 -22.83 -7.10 3.92
C HIS A 129 -21.93 -6.17 4.74
N ALA A 130 -21.76 -6.44 6.04
CA ALA A 130 -20.82 -5.69 6.88
C ALA A 130 -19.37 -5.84 6.39
N THR A 131 -18.95 -7.06 6.07
CA THR A 131 -17.60 -7.36 5.53
C THR A 131 -17.41 -6.72 4.15
N PHE A 132 -18.43 -6.82 3.29
CA PHE A 132 -18.41 -6.22 1.96
C PHE A 132 -18.33 -4.70 2.01
N ALA A 133 -18.99 -4.04 2.96
CA ALA A 133 -18.84 -2.60 3.16
C ALA A 133 -17.39 -2.22 3.50
N VAL A 134 -16.71 -2.97 4.36
CA VAL A 134 -15.27 -2.76 4.64
C VAL A 134 -14.42 -3.00 3.40
N ARG A 135 -14.73 -4.01 2.59
CA ARG A 135 -14.08 -4.22 1.28
C ARG A 135 -14.27 -3.03 0.34
N GLN A 136 -15.45 -2.41 0.29
CA GLN A 136 -15.64 -1.22 -0.56
C GLN A 136 -14.78 -0.02 -0.11
N ILE A 137 -14.59 0.14 1.20
CA ILE A 137 -13.69 1.17 1.75
C ILE A 137 -12.24 0.88 1.34
N GLU A 138 -11.82 -0.39 1.43
CA GLU A 138 -10.50 -0.83 0.97
C GLU A 138 -10.29 -0.50 -0.51
N ILE A 139 -11.19 -0.91 -1.40
CA ILE A 139 -11.10 -0.62 -2.85
C ILE A 139 -11.01 0.89 -3.11
N GLY A 140 -11.78 1.69 -2.35
CA GLY A 140 -11.72 3.15 -2.40
C GLY A 140 -10.34 3.69 -2.03
N LEU A 141 -9.77 3.23 -0.91
CA LEU A 141 -8.41 3.61 -0.48
C LEU A 141 -7.34 3.16 -1.47
N ALA A 142 -7.44 1.94 -2.02
CA ALA A 142 -6.53 1.41 -3.04
C ALA A 142 -6.56 2.26 -4.31
N SER A 143 -7.75 2.70 -4.73
CA SER A 143 -7.94 3.60 -5.86
C SER A 143 -7.30 4.97 -5.62
N MET A 144 -7.53 5.56 -4.44
CA MET A 144 -6.94 6.85 -4.07
C MET A 144 -5.41 6.78 -3.97
N LEU A 145 -4.88 5.69 -3.39
CA LEU A 145 -3.43 5.43 -3.34
C LEU A 145 -2.86 5.34 -4.75
N SER A 146 -3.48 4.57 -5.64
CA SER A 146 -3.01 4.36 -7.01
C SER A 146 -2.93 5.68 -7.79
N LEU A 147 -3.98 6.51 -7.71
CA LEU A 147 -4.02 7.83 -8.33
C LEU A 147 -2.98 8.78 -7.73
N SER A 148 -2.90 8.85 -6.40
CA SER A 148 -1.96 9.72 -5.69
C SER A 148 -0.51 9.34 -6.01
N LEU A 149 -0.20 8.05 -6.00
CA LEU A 149 1.14 7.54 -6.28
C LEU A 149 1.52 7.77 -7.76
N GLY A 150 0.59 7.52 -8.68
CA GLY A 150 0.80 7.78 -10.11
C GLY A 150 1.13 9.24 -10.39
N LEU A 151 0.33 10.17 -9.84
CA LEU A 151 0.59 11.61 -9.95
C LEU A 151 1.93 11.99 -9.31
N THR A 152 2.23 11.43 -8.14
CA THR A 152 3.51 11.66 -7.44
C THR A 152 4.69 11.23 -8.32
N MET A 153 4.64 10.06 -8.95
CA MET A 153 5.70 9.58 -9.85
C MET A 153 5.89 10.52 -11.05
N ILE A 154 4.80 11.00 -11.66
CA ILE A 154 4.86 11.97 -12.76
C ILE A 154 5.57 13.25 -12.31
N LEU A 155 5.22 13.78 -11.14
CA LEU A 155 5.84 15.01 -10.61
C LEU A 155 7.33 14.84 -10.31
N TYR A 156 7.75 13.68 -9.76
CA TYR A 156 9.18 13.38 -9.62
C TYR A 156 9.88 13.26 -10.97
N GLY A 157 9.23 12.66 -11.97
CA GLY A 157 9.75 12.60 -13.34
C GLY A 157 9.98 13.99 -13.92
N ILE A 158 9.01 14.89 -13.78
CA ILE A 158 9.15 16.30 -14.22
C ILE A 158 10.27 17.02 -13.46
N ALA A 159 10.38 16.81 -12.14
CA ALA A 159 11.41 17.46 -11.33
C ALA A 159 12.84 16.98 -11.62
N LEU A 160 12.99 15.86 -12.33
CA LEU A 160 14.28 15.29 -12.75
C LEU A 160 14.76 15.80 -14.13
N LEU A 161 13.89 16.42 -14.92
CA LEU A 161 14.22 17.06 -16.20
C LEU A 161 14.87 18.43 -15.96
#